data_AF-A0A0D6TKT0-F1
#
_entry.id   AF-A0A0D6TKT0-F1
#
_cell.length_a   1.000
_cell.length_b   1.000
_cell.length_c   1.000
_cell.angle_alpha   90.00
_cell.angle_beta   90.00
_cell.angle_gamma   90.00
#
_symmetry.space_group_name_H-M   'P 1'
#
loop_
_entity.id
_entity.type
_entity.pdbx_description
1 polymer ?
#
loop_
_entity_poly.entity_id
_entity_poly.type
_entity_poly.pdbx_seq_one_letter_code
_entity_poly.pdbx_strand_id
1 'polypeptide(L)'
;MKKIMLILVFLFVFQVDYANTSDPLLSQAKEYSLNENYSDAIKMYKEYLNNTDDLELKNVYIEMANCFFKIDDKDSAIKYIKKAITKYGFNEEDFIYNNVLDSKLSKYALSVFYDDLDSLYQKYNATLN
;
A
#
# COMPACT_ATOMS: atom_id res chain seq x y z
N MET A 1 -51.79 3.54 6.97
CA MET A 1 -50.49 3.09 6.39
C MET A 1 -49.65 4.28 5.92
N LYS A 2 -49.20 5.15 6.83
CA LYS A 2 -48.24 6.26 6.51
C LYS A 2 -47.17 6.48 7.59
N LYS A 3 -47.31 5.88 8.77
CA LYS A 3 -46.36 6.03 9.89
C LYS A 3 -45.25 4.96 9.92
N ILE A 4 -45.40 3.88 9.15
CA ILE A 4 -44.38 2.80 9.07
C ILE A 4 -43.29 3.16 8.04
N MET A 5 -43.58 4.05 7.08
CA MET A 5 -42.63 4.39 6.01
C MET A 5 -41.44 5.23 6.50
N LEU A 6 -41.57 5.92 7.64
CA LEU A 6 -40.52 6.80 8.17
C LEU A 6 -39.42 6.04 8.95
N ILE A 7 -39.66 4.77 9.30
CA ILE A 7 -38.69 3.95 10.05
C ILE A 7 -37.64 3.31 9.13
N LEU A 8 -37.97 3.09 7.85
CA LEU A 8 -37.05 2.48 6.88
C LEU A 8 -35.93 3.41 6.39
N VAL A 9 -36.11 4.74 6.50
CA VAL A 9 -35.11 5.73 6.05
C VAL A 9 -34.02 5.95 7.11
N PHE A 10 -34.31 5.70 8.40
CA PHE A 10 -33.33 5.83 9.48
C PHE A 10 -32.38 4.63 9.63
N LEU A 11 -32.69 3.50 8.99
CA LEU A 11 -31.86 2.30 9.04
C LEU A 11 -30.72 2.30 8.01
N PHE A 12 -30.68 3.27 7.09
CA PHE A 12 -29.62 3.38 6.07
C PHE A 12 -28.44 4.26 6.47
N VAL A 13 -28.52 5.00 7.58
CA VAL A 13 -27.48 5.98 7.97
C VAL A 13 -26.44 5.41 8.94
N PHE A 14 -26.57 4.13 9.35
CA PHE A 14 -25.69 3.51 10.34
C PHE A 14 -24.87 2.31 9.82
N GLN A 15 -24.88 2.05 8.51
CA GLN A 15 -23.88 1.14 7.93
C GLN A 15 -22.58 1.87 7.62
N VAL A 16 -21.99 2.49 8.65
CA VAL A 16 -20.53 2.63 8.69
C VAL A 16 -20.03 1.34 9.32
N ASP A 17 -19.98 0.29 8.50
CA ASP A 17 -19.13 -0.88 8.76
C ASP A 17 -17.67 -0.44 8.62
N TYR A 18 -17.17 0.35 9.57
CA TYR A 18 -15.74 0.43 9.84
C TYR A 18 -15.42 -0.55 10.97
N ALA A 19 -15.75 -1.81 10.77
CA ALA A 19 -15.01 -2.90 11.39
C ALA A 19 -13.71 -3.12 10.60
N ASN A 20 -12.92 -2.06 10.42
CA ASN A 20 -11.52 -2.24 10.06
C ASN A 20 -10.78 -2.26 11.39
N THR A 21 -10.61 -3.44 11.99
CA THR A 21 -9.55 -3.63 12.99
C THR A 21 -8.23 -3.57 12.24
N SER A 22 -7.93 -2.42 11.63
CA SER A 22 -6.66 -2.19 10.98
C SER A 22 -5.60 -2.29 12.06
N ASP A 23 -4.56 -3.07 11.78
CA ASP A 23 -3.46 -3.25 12.70
C ASP A 23 -3.01 -1.89 13.27
N PRO A 24 -2.84 -1.74 14.60
CA PRO A 24 -2.53 -0.44 15.19
C PRO A 24 -1.26 0.19 14.61
N LEU A 25 -0.24 -0.61 14.31
CA LEU A 25 1.01 -0.13 13.70
C LEU A 25 0.77 0.34 12.27
N LEU A 26 0.02 -0.42 11.48
CA LEU A 26 -0.32 -0.02 10.11
C LEU A 26 -1.18 1.26 10.09
N SER A 27 -2.12 1.38 11.02
CA SER A 27 -2.98 2.55 11.16
C SER A 27 -2.16 3.80 11.50
N GLN A 28 -1.24 3.67 12.46
CA GLN A 28 -0.33 4.75 12.83
C GLN A 28 0.63 5.11 11.68
N ALA A 29 1.15 4.13 10.95
CA ALA A 29 2.01 4.38 9.80
C ALA A 29 1.29 5.23 8.73
N LYS A 30 0.02 4.90 8.46
CA LYS A 30 -0.83 5.64 7.52
C LYS A 30 -1.13 7.04 8.02
N GLU A 31 -1.44 7.20 9.31
CA GLU A 31 -1.66 8.52 9.92
C GLU A 31 -0.41 9.41 9.83
N TYR A 32 0.77 8.89 10.18
CA TYR A 32 2.02 9.63 10.02
C TYR A 32 2.29 10.02 8.57
N SER A 33 2.03 9.10 7.62
CA SER A 33 2.20 9.38 6.18
C SER A 33 1.28 10.50 5.69
N LEU A 34 0.00 10.48 6.10
CA LEU A 34 -0.99 11.52 5.79
C LEU A 34 -0.61 12.88 6.38
N ASN A 35 0.00 12.87 7.56
CA ASN A 35 0.50 14.07 8.25
C ASN A 35 1.92 14.48 7.80
N GLU A 36 2.43 13.91 6.71
CA GLU A 36 3.77 14.18 6.15
C GLU A 36 4.95 13.86 7.10
N ASN A 37 4.69 13.15 8.19
CA ASN A 37 5.69 12.65 9.15
C ASN A 37 6.32 11.35 8.62
N TYR A 38 6.93 11.42 7.44
CA TYR A 38 7.36 10.24 6.68
C TYR A 38 8.39 9.37 7.42
N SER A 39 9.29 9.95 8.21
CA SER A 39 10.27 9.19 9.01
C SER A 39 9.60 8.28 10.05
N ASP A 40 8.59 8.79 10.74
CA ASP A 40 7.81 8.02 11.72
C ASP A 40 6.90 7.01 11.02
N ALA A 41 6.32 7.38 9.88
CA ALA A 41 5.55 6.46 9.04
C ALA A 41 6.40 5.24 8.64
N ILE A 42 7.62 5.46 8.15
CA ILE A 42 8.57 4.40 7.78
C ILE A 42 8.89 3.51 8.98
N LYS A 43 9.07 4.09 10.17
CA LYS A 43 9.32 3.32 11.39
C LYS A 43 8.16 2.37 11.69
N MET A 44 6.92 2.87 11.65
CA MET A 44 5.72 2.07 11.92
C MET A 44 5.45 1.03 10.84
N TYR A 45 5.64 1.35 9.56
CA TYR A 45 5.56 0.35 8.48
C TYR A 45 6.56 -0.78 8.66
N LYS A 46 7.81 -0.48 9.03
CA LYS A 46 8.81 -1.51 9.32
C LYS A 46 8.42 -2.37 10.51
N GLU A 47 7.89 -1.76 11.57
CA GLU A 47 7.44 -2.47 12.75
C GLU A 47 6.28 -3.41 12.42
N TYR A 48 5.28 -2.93 11.68
CA TYR A 48 4.19 -3.76 11.19
C TYR A 48 4.69 -4.93 10.33
N LEU A 49 5.54 -4.67 9.33
CA LEU A 49 6.10 -5.70 8.44
C LEU A 49 6.97 -6.75 9.15
N ASN A 50 7.50 -6.44 10.34
CA ASN A 50 8.28 -7.38 11.14
C ASN A 50 7.43 -8.26 12.07
N ASN A 51 6.17 -7.87 12.33
CA ASN A 51 5.32 -8.51 13.34
C ASN A 51 4.01 -9.07 12.74
N THR A 52 3.79 -8.93 11.44
CA THR A 52 2.58 -9.37 10.76
C THR A 52 2.78 -10.70 10.04
N ASP A 53 1.76 -11.55 10.09
CA ASP A 53 1.62 -12.76 9.26
C ASP A 53 0.74 -12.50 8.01
N ASP A 54 0.39 -11.24 7.73
CA ASP A 54 -0.43 -10.86 6.58
C ASP A 54 0.30 -11.19 5.26
N LEU A 55 -0.47 -11.69 4.30
CA LEU A 55 0.01 -12.08 2.98
C LEU A 55 -0.19 -10.95 1.94
N GLU A 56 -1.13 -10.03 2.18
CA GLU A 56 -1.51 -8.95 1.26
C GLU A 56 -0.66 -7.67 1.45
N LEU A 57 0.66 -7.84 1.54
CA LEU A 57 1.57 -6.74 1.87
C LEU A 57 1.94 -5.84 0.69
N LYS A 58 1.46 -6.13 -0.54
CA LYS A 58 1.82 -5.38 -1.75
C LYS A 58 1.70 -3.86 -1.55
N ASN A 59 0.54 -3.39 -1.09
CA ASN A 59 0.29 -1.97 -0.90
C ASN A 59 1.07 -1.39 0.28
N VAL A 60 1.34 -2.15 1.34
CA VAL A 60 2.14 -1.70 2.47
C VAL A 60 3.58 -1.40 2.04
N TYR A 61 4.15 -2.24 1.18
CA TYR A 61 5.47 -1.99 0.58
C TYR A 61 5.48 -0.74 -0.30
N ILE A 62 4.41 -0.47 -1.05
CA ILE A 62 4.24 0.74 -1.88
C ILE A 62 4.12 1.99 -1.01
N GLU A 63 3.25 1.97 0.01
CA GLU A 63 3.03 3.08 0.93
C GLU A 63 4.34 3.46 1.64
N MET A 64 5.12 2.47 2.08
CA MET A 64 6.42 2.72 2.67
C MET A 64 7.43 3.25 1.64
N ALA A 65 7.43 2.74 0.41
CA ALA A 65 8.28 3.25 -0.66
C ALA A 65 7.98 4.71 -1.01
N ASN A 66 6.69 5.11 -1.01
CA ASN A 66 6.29 6.51 -1.15
C ASN A 66 6.92 7.37 -0.05
N CYS A 67 6.88 6.93 1.20
CA CYS A 67 7.47 7.68 2.32
C CYS A 67 8.98 7.87 2.13
N PHE A 68 9.71 6.82 1.73
CA PHE A 68 11.15 6.93 1.41
C PHE A 68 11.42 7.93 0.29
N PHE A 69 10.61 7.90 -0.77
CA PHE A 69 10.73 8.83 -1.87
C PHE A 69 10.49 10.29 -1.45
N LYS A 70 9.54 10.53 -0.53
CA LYS A 70 9.23 11.88 -0.02
C LYS A 70 10.33 12.48 0.85
N ILE A 71 11.18 11.65 1.46
CA ILE A 71 12.39 12.08 2.19
C ILE A 71 13.66 12.03 1.31
N ASP A 72 13.51 11.93 -0.01
CA ASP A 72 14.57 11.85 -1.02
C ASP A 72 15.50 10.61 -0.90
N ASP A 73 15.11 9.59 -0.13
CA ASP A 73 15.78 8.29 -0.10
C ASP A 73 15.27 7.40 -1.24
N LYS A 74 15.70 7.74 -2.46
CA LYS A 74 15.30 7.04 -3.69
C LYS A 74 15.78 5.60 -3.73
N ASP A 75 16.93 5.29 -3.15
CA ASP A 75 17.49 3.95 -3.14
C ASP A 75 16.61 3.00 -2.32
N SER A 76 16.18 3.43 -1.13
CA SER A 76 15.22 2.67 -0.33
C SER A 76 13.87 2.56 -1.03
N ALA A 77 13.36 3.64 -1.64
CA ALA A 77 12.10 3.60 -2.38
C ALA A 77 12.12 2.52 -3.48
N ILE A 78 13.14 2.52 -4.34
CA ILE A 78 13.34 1.52 -5.40
C ILE A 78 13.50 0.11 -4.81
N LYS A 79 14.28 -0.05 -3.74
CA LYS A 79 14.43 -1.35 -3.06
C LYS A 79 13.08 -1.92 -2.62
N TYR A 80 12.18 -1.10 -2.09
CA TYR A 80 10.88 -1.57 -1.59
C TYR A 80 9.85 -1.79 -2.72
N ILE A 81 9.88 -1.00 -3.80
CA ILE A 81 9.12 -1.34 -5.02
C ILE A 81 9.60 -2.68 -5.61
N LYS A 82 10.91 -2.91 -5.69
CA LYS A 82 11.47 -4.20 -6.14
C LYS A 82 10.98 -5.37 -5.28
N LYS A 83 10.86 -5.19 -3.96
CA LYS A 83 10.28 -6.20 -3.08
C LYS A 83 8.79 -6.41 -3.38
N ALA A 84 8.01 -5.35 -3.60
CA ALA A 84 6.63 -5.47 -4.02
C ALA A 84 6.48 -6.29 -5.33
N ILE A 85 7.37 -6.06 -6.31
CA ILE A 85 7.39 -6.82 -7.57
C ILE A 85 7.72 -8.29 -7.31
N THR A 86 8.88 -8.54 -6.71
CA THR A 86 9.47 -9.88 -6.61
C THR A 86 8.83 -10.80 -5.58
N LYS A 87 8.04 -10.27 -4.65
CA LYS A 87 7.44 -11.05 -3.55
C LYS A 87 5.93 -10.95 -3.44
N TYR A 88 5.32 -9.88 -3.96
CA TYR A 88 3.90 -9.59 -3.74
C TYR A 88 3.16 -9.29 -5.04
N GLY A 89 3.75 -9.62 -6.19
CA GLY A 89 3.07 -9.57 -7.48
C GLY A 89 2.77 -8.17 -7.99
N PHE A 90 3.52 -7.15 -7.58
CA PHE A 90 3.44 -5.83 -8.21
C PHE A 90 3.93 -5.91 -9.67
N ASN A 91 3.12 -5.45 -10.62
CA ASN A 91 3.38 -5.63 -12.06
C ASN A 91 3.27 -4.31 -12.85
N GLU A 92 3.34 -4.42 -14.18
CA GLU A 92 3.23 -3.27 -15.08
C GLU A 92 1.89 -2.53 -14.95
N GLU A 93 0.77 -3.26 -14.83
CA GLU A 93 -0.55 -2.65 -14.64
C GLU A 93 -0.60 -1.84 -13.34
N ASP A 94 0.03 -2.32 -12.27
CA ASP A 94 0.11 -1.57 -11.02
C ASP A 94 0.86 -0.24 -11.17
N PHE A 95 1.89 -0.13 -12.03
CA PHE A 95 2.54 1.16 -12.30
C PHE A 95 1.58 2.19 -12.93
N ILE A 96 0.57 1.71 -13.65
CA ILE A 96 -0.38 2.54 -14.42
C ILE A 96 -1.63 2.85 -13.59
N TYR A 97 -2.17 1.86 -12.88
CA TYR A 97 -3.51 1.91 -12.30
C TYR A 97 -3.54 1.90 -10.76
N ASN A 98 -2.41 1.67 -10.08
CA ASN A 98 -2.39 1.69 -8.62
C ASN A 98 -2.57 3.12 -8.08
N ASN A 99 -3.65 3.33 -7.31
CA ASN A 99 -4.00 4.62 -6.72
C ASN A 99 -3.19 4.99 -5.47
N VAL A 100 -2.40 4.06 -4.94
CA VAL A 100 -1.55 4.25 -3.75
C VAL A 100 -0.17 4.74 -4.15
N LEU A 101 0.38 4.27 -5.27
CA LEU A 101 1.73 4.62 -5.71
C LEU A 101 1.83 6.11 -6.12
N ASP A 102 2.79 6.83 -5.54
CA ASP A 102 3.03 8.23 -5.91
C ASP A 102 3.38 8.33 -7.41
N SER A 103 2.69 9.18 -8.15
CA SER A 103 2.84 9.27 -9.62
C SER A 103 4.26 9.61 -10.09
N LYS A 104 5.05 10.35 -9.30
CA LYS A 104 6.46 10.65 -9.62
C LYS A 104 7.33 9.46 -9.32
N LEU A 105 7.08 8.77 -8.19
CA LEU A 105 7.77 7.52 -7.87
C LEU A 105 7.45 6.44 -8.92
N SER A 106 6.20 6.32 -9.38
CA SER A 106 5.82 5.38 -10.44
C SER A 106 6.66 5.57 -11.69
N LYS A 107 6.70 6.79 -12.24
CA LYS A 107 7.50 7.11 -13.43
C LYS A 107 8.98 6.83 -13.23
N TYR A 108 9.53 7.22 -12.07
CA TYR A 108 10.93 7.01 -11.74
C TYR A 108 11.25 5.51 -11.62
N ALA A 109 10.49 4.77 -10.82
CA ALA A 109 10.69 3.35 -10.63
C ALA A 109 10.51 2.54 -11.91
N LEU A 110 9.53 2.90 -12.75
CA LEU A 110 9.38 2.27 -14.07
C LEU A 110 10.62 2.54 -14.94
N SER A 111 11.16 3.76 -14.96
CA SER A 111 12.41 4.04 -15.70
C SER A 111 13.62 3.25 -15.20
N VAL A 112 13.63 2.86 -13.92
CA VAL A 112 14.69 2.04 -13.32
C VAL A 112 14.52 0.56 -13.64
N PHE A 113 13.28 0.07 -13.72
CA PHE A 113 13.00 -1.35 -13.88
C PHE A 113 12.55 -1.77 -15.27
N TYR A 114 12.32 -0.84 -16.21
CA TYR A 114 11.66 -1.13 -17.48
C TYR A 114 12.24 -2.35 -18.21
N ASP A 115 13.56 -2.38 -18.40
CA ASP A 115 14.24 -3.46 -19.11
C ASP A 115 14.23 -4.80 -18.35
N ASP A 116 14.12 -4.76 -17.01
CA ASP A 116 14.21 -5.92 -16.12
C ASP A 116 12.84 -6.37 -15.58
N LEU A 117 11.75 -5.69 -15.92
CA LEU A 117 10.46 -5.82 -15.22
C LEU A 117 9.92 -7.26 -15.31
N ASP A 118 9.95 -7.87 -16.50
CA ASP A 118 9.55 -9.26 -16.70
C ASP A 118 10.41 -10.21 -15.86
N SER A 119 11.74 -10.05 -15.89
CA SER A 119 12.66 -10.88 -15.08
C SER A 119 12.39 -10.76 -13.59
N LEU A 120 12.09 -9.56 -13.10
CA LEU A 120 11.72 -9.33 -11.71
C LEU A 120 10.39 -9.99 -11.35
N TYR A 121 9.39 -9.91 -12.24
CA TYR A 121 8.08 -10.53 -12.03
C TYR A 121 8.16 -12.07 -12.07
N GLN A 122 9.00 -12.66 -12.92
CA GLN A 122 9.22 -14.10 -12.92
C GLN A 122 9.77 -14.62 -11.58
N LYS A 123 10.51 -13.80 -10.83
CA LYS A 123 10.93 -14.17 -9.46
C LYS A 123 9.74 -14.33 -8.53
N TYR A 124 8.69 -13.52 -8.67
CA TYR A 124 7.46 -13.69 -7.92
C TYR A 124 6.73 -14.97 -8.33
N ASN A 125 6.56 -15.22 -9.63
CA ASN A 125 5.94 -16.46 -10.11
C ASN A 125 6.64 -17.71 -9.57
N ALA A 126 7.97 -17.68 -9.45
CA ALA A 126 8.74 -18.78 -8.87
C ALA A 126 8.48 -19.00 -7.37
N THR A 127 7.96 -18.01 -6.63
CA THR A 127 7.56 -18.17 -5.22
C THR A 127 6.18 -18.82 -5.04
N LEU A 128 5.40 -18.92 -6.12
CA LEU A 128 4.06 -19.51 -6.10
C LEU A 128 4.06 -21.02 -6.44
N ASN A 129 5.20 -21.54 -6.91
CA ASN A 129 5.40 -22.95 -7.29
C ASN A 129 6.13 -23.72 -6.18
#